data_AF-A0A9P6PIJ7-F1
#
_entry.id   AF-A0A9P6PIJ7-F1
#
_cell.length_a   1.000
_cell.length_b   1.000
_cell.length_c   1.000
_cell.angle_alpha   90.00
_cell.angle_beta   90.00
_cell.angle_gamma   90.00
#
_symmetry.space_group_name_H-M   'P 1'
#
loop_
_entity.id
_entity.type
_entity.pdbx_description
1 polymer ?
#
loop_
_entity_poly.entity_id
_entity_poly.type
_entity_poly.pdbx_seq_one_letter_code
_entity_poly.pdbx_strand_id
1 'polypeptide(L)'
;MPITPQEALQRTIEHREIFHDEMLHLIRMIMRGEMSPVMAAAIITGLRVKKETIGEIAAAATVMREFTNPVQVTDNRHFVDIVGTGGDGSHTFNISTATMFVTAAAGAKVAKHGNRSVSASSKSGSADVLEALGVNIHLTPEQVAESIDATGMGFMFAPNHHPAMKNVASIRREMGVRTIFNILGPLTNPASAPNQLQGVFHEDLVGIQARVMQRLGANHVLVVYGRDGMDEVSLGAATRVGELRDGQVHEYDIHPEDFGLQMVSNRSLKVANADESKTMLLSALDNTPGVAREIVALNAGTALYAANVAASISDGLQRAREAIASGAARAKVDELPTRTTMTDILDRIIAVKRDEIRAAQASAPQDALELSARARHGDLRDFVGALRAKHTLGKPAIIAEVKKASPSKGVLRDRFVPADIACSYAQHGAACLSVLTDVPFFQGSARYLQQARSACALPVLRKDFIVDPYQVLEARAMGADCILLIAAALDPAQMRDLEAYAHSLGLAVLVEVHNADELDAALTLSTPLIGINNRNLRTFAVTLDTTLGFLASIPDDRIVVTESGILSREDVERMRSAGVHTFLVGEAFMRADDPGAALADMFF
;
A
#
# COMPACT_ATOMS: atom_id res chain seq x y z
N MET A 1 28.70 -26.84 13.05
CA MET A 1 28.70 -25.38 13.28
C MET A 1 28.15 -24.72 12.03
N PRO A 2 27.35 -23.66 12.13
CA PRO A 2 26.93 -22.89 10.95
C PRO A 2 28.15 -22.30 10.24
N ILE A 3 28.12 -22.23 8.90
CA ILE A 3 29.21 -21.67 8.10
C ILE A 3 29.43 -20.20 8.45
N THR A 4 30.68 -19.76 8.54
CA THR A 4 31.02 -18.34 8.70
C THR A 4 31.04 -17.62 7.35
N PRO A 5 30.86 -16.28 7.29
CA PRO A 5 30.99 -15.52 6.04
C PRO A 5 32.36 -15.70 5.35
N GLN A 6 33.44 -15.84 6.12
CA GLN A 6 34.79 -16.06 5.60
C GLN A 6 34.92 -17.44 4.94
N GLU A 7 34.38 -18.49 5.57
CA GLU A 7 34.36 -19.84 4.98
C GLU A 7 33.48 -19.88 3.72
N ALA A 8 32.33 -19.18 3.73
CA ALA A 8 31.47 -19.05 2.56
C ALA A 8 32.20 -18.35 1.40
N LEU A 9 32.89 -17.23 1.67
CA LEU A 9 33.70 -16.53 0.69
C LEU A 9 34.82 -17.42 0.14
N GLN A 10 35.56 -18.12 1.02
CA GLN A 10 36.61 -19.06 0.62
C GLN A 10 36.07 -20.13 -0.33
N ARG A 11 34.90 -20.73 -0.04
CA ARG A 11 34.27 -21.70 -0.95
C ARG A 11 33.94 -21.10 -2.30
N THR A 12 33.39 -19.89 -2.35
CA THR A 12 33.11 -19.24 -3.64
C THR A 12 34.37 -18.97 -4.45
N ILE A 13 35.47 -18.59 -3.80
CA ILE A 13 36.79 -18.39 -4.44
C ILE A 13 37.37 -19.71 -4.96
N GLU A 14 37.19 -20.80 -4.22
CA GLU A 14 37.63 -22.15 -4.62
C GLU A 14 36.67 -22.84 -5.61
N HIS A 15 35.65 -22.14 -6.11
CA HIS A 15 34.60 -22.69 -6.97
C HIS A 15 33.86 -23.89 -6.36
N ARG A 16 33.73 -23.93 -5.03
CA ARG A 16 33.01 -24.97 -4.27
C ARG A 16 31.59 -24.52 -3.93
N GLU A 17 30.67 -25.47 -3.95
CA GLU A 17 29.28 -25.24 -3.54
C GLU A 17 29.17 -24.94 -2.04
N ILE A 18 28.30 -23.98 -1.71
CA ILE A 18 27.83 -23.79 -0.34
C ILE A 18 26.64 -24.74 -0.13
N PHE A 19 26.74 -25.63 0.86
CA PHE A 19 25.68 -26.63 1.07
C PHE A 19 24.36 -25.96 1.43
N HIS A 20 23.24 -26.64 1.14
CA HIS A 20 21.91 -26.05 1.29
C HIS A 20 21.65 -25.41 2.66
N ASP A 21 21.91 -26.13 3.75
CA ASP A 21 21.71 -25.62 5.12
C ASP A 21 22.62 -24.44 5.47
N GLU A 22 23.85 -24.46 4.94
CA GLU A 22 24.82 -23.37 5.09
C GLU A 22 24.37 -22.13 4.31
N MET A 23 23.82 -22.32 3.11
CA MET A 23 23.29 -21.24 2.29
C MET A 23 22.02 -20.64 2.91
N LEU A 24 21.15 -21.45 3.52
CA LEU A 24 20.00 -20.95 4.30
C LEU A 24 20.49 -20.04 5.42
N HIS A 25 21.48 -20.47 6.20
CA HIS A 25 22.07 -19.66 7.26
C HIS A 25 22.65 -18.35 6.72
N LEU A 26 23.45 -18.44 5.66
CA LEU A 26 24.14 -17.30 5.05
C LEU A 26 23.15 -16.23 4.53
N ILE A 27 22.11 -16.65 3.81
CA ILE A 27 21.11 -15.72 3.27
C ILE A 27 20.28 -15.10 4.41
N ARG A 28 20.00 -15.83 5.50
CA ARG A 28 19.34 -15.24 6.68
C ARG A 28 20.17 -14.12 7.31
N MET A 29 21.49 -14.31 7.42
CA MET A 29 22.39 -13.25 7.92
C MET A 29 22.32 -12.00 7.02
N ILE A 30 22.34 -12.19 5.70
CA ILE A 30 22.21 -11.09 4.72
C ILE A 30 20.83 -10.40 4.86
N MET A 31 19.74 -11.17 4.92
CA MET A 31 18.38 -10.63 5.06
C MET A 31 18.13 -9.93 6.41
N ARG A 32 18.85 -10.29 7.48
CA ARG A 32 18.80 -9.60 8.79
C ARG A 32 19.70 -8.37 8.88
N GLY A 33 20.62 -8.18 7.93
CA GLY A 33 21.60 -7.09 7.98
C GLY A 33 22.75 -7.36 8.95
N GLU A 34 23.02 -8.64 9.26
CA GLU A 34 24.10 -9.07 10.16
C GLU A 34 25.46 -9.20 9.46
N MET A 35 25.48 -9.09 8.12
CA MET A 35 26.69 -9.18 7.31
C MET A 35 27.12 -7.79 6.82
N SER A 36 28.43 -7.51 6.88
CA SER A 36 28.95 -6.24 6.38
C SER A 36 28.73 -6.10 4.86
N PRO A 37 28.50 -4.87 4.35
CA PRO A 37 28.29 -4.66 2.91
C PRO A 37 29.42 -5.20 2.03
N VAL A 38 30.67 -5.05 2.48
CA VAL A 38 31.86 -5.54 1.76
C VAL A 38 31.83 -7.07 1.64
N MET A 39 31.53 -7.77 2.74
CA MET A 39 31.49 -9.23 2.73
C MET A 39 30.33 -9.76 1.89
N ALA A 40 29.15 -9.15 2.02
CA ALA A 40 27.99 -9.50 1.20
C ALA A 40 28.28 -9.29 -0.29
N ALA A 41 28.86 -8.15 -0.69
CA ALA A 41 29.24 -7.90 -2.08
C ALA A 41 30.24 -8.93 -2.62
N ALA A 42 31.25 -9.30 -1.82
CA ALA A 42 32.26 -10.28 -2.19
C ALA A 42 31.64 -11.68 -2.41
N ILE A 43 30.79 -12.13 -1.50
CA ILE A 43 30.11 -13.43 -1.60
C ILE A 43 29.12 -13.46 -2.77
N ILE A 44 28.30 -12.41 -2.93
CA ILE A 44 27.34 -12.31 -4.03
C ILE A 44 28.06 -12.34 -5.39
N THR A 45 29.21 -11.66 -5.49
CA THR A 45 30.06 -11.69 -6.69
C THR A 45 30.67 -13.08 -6.89
N GLY A 46 31.19 -13.70 -5.82
CA GLY A 46 31.76 -15.04 -5.85
C GLY A 46 30.76 -16.10 -6.31
N LEU A 47 29.52 -16.05 -5.82
CA LEU A 47 28.42 -16.92 -6.26
C LEU A 47 28.18 -16.79 -7.78
N ARG A 48 28.18 -15.56 -8.29
CA ARG A 48 27.98 -15.31 -9.72
C ARG A 48 29.13 -15.81 -10.58
N VAL A 49 30.37 -15.58 -10.16
CA VAL A 49 31.58 -16.04 -10.87
C VAL A 49 31.68 -17.57 -10.86
N LYS A 50 31.36 -18.19 -9.72
CA LYS A 50 31.28 -19.65 -9.59
C LYS A 50 30.18 -20.28 -10.46
N LYS A 51 29.11 -19.52 -10.71
CA LYS A 51 27.78 -19.97 -11.12
C LYS A 51 27.04 -20.62 -9.96
N GLU A 52 25.86 -20.10 -9.69
CA GLU A 52 24.98 -20.55 -8.63
C GLU A 52 24.40 -21.94 -8.95
N THR A 53 24.39 -22.83 -7.96
CA THR A 53 23.78 -24.16 -8.09
C THR A 53 22.28 -24.12 -7.82
N ILE A 54 21.55 -25.16 -8.25
CA ILE A 54 20.13 -25.32 -7.92
C ILE A 54 19.91 -25.32 -6.38
N GLY A 55 20.83 -25.93 -5.62
CA GLY A 55 20.76 -25.99 -4.15
C GLY A 55 20.89 -24.62 -3.50
N GLU A 56 21.83 -23.80 -3.99
CA GLU A 56 22.07 -22.44 -3.51
C GLU A 56 20.92 -21.49 -3.85
N ILE A 57 20.40 -21.55 -5.09
CA ILE A 57 19.27 -20.73 -5.54
C ILE A 57 18.00 -21.10 -4.75
N ALA A 58 17.71 -22.40 -4.58
CA ALA A 58 16.57 -22.86 -3.80
C ALA A 58 16.65 -22.43 -2.34
N ALA A 59 17.83 -22.51 -1.71
CA ALA A 59 18.04 -22.02 -0.35
C ALA A 59 17.79 -20.50 -0.25
N ALA A 60 18.35 -19.72 -1.18
CA ALA A 60 18.16 -18.27 -1.18
C ALA A 60 16.69 -17.88 -1.38
N ALA A 61 15.98 -18.53 -2.30
CA ALA A 61 14.56 -18.31 -2.52
C ALA A 61 13.72 -18.70 -1.28
N THR A 62 14.05 -19.82 -0.63
CA THR A 62 13.38 -20.26 0.61
C THR A 62 13.47 -19.19 1.69
N VAL A 63 14.68 -18.67 1.96
CA VAL A 63 14.86 -17.61 2.95
C VAL A 63 14.18 -16.32 2.51
N MET A 64 14.22 -15.95 1.23
CA MET A 64 13.49 -14.77 0.77
C MET A 64 11.99 -14.88 0.99
N ARG A 65 11.39 -16.08 0.83
CA ARG A 65 9.99 -16.38 1.16
C ARG A 65 9.72 -16.23 2.67
N GLU A 66 10.63 -16.68 3.55
CA GLU A 66 10.53 -16.54 5.02
C GLU A 66 10.43 -15.08 5.48
N PHE A 67 11.06 -14.15 4.77
CA PHE A 67 11.11 -12.72 5.12
C PHE A 67 10.10 -11.86 4.35
N THR A 68 9.12 -12.48 3.69
CA THR A 68 8.07 -11.74 2.99
C THR A 68 6.99 -11.23 3.92
N ASN A 69 6.28 -10.19 3.49
CA ASN A 69 4.93 -9.91 3.96
C ASN A 69 3.96 -10.73 3.09
N PRO A 70 3.47 -11.89 3.57
CA PRO A 70 2.76 -12.85 2.73
C PRO A 70 1.33 -12.39 2.41
N VAL A 71 0.84 -12.76 1.22
CA VAL A 71 -0.56 -12.57 0.83
C VAL A 71 -1.29 -13.89 1.02
N GLN A 72 -2.29 -13.91 1.90
CA GLN A 72 -3.05 -15.13 2.19
C GLN A 72 -4.31 -15.17 1.30
N VAL A 73 -4.34 -16.12 0.36
CA VAL A 73 -5.50 -16.35 -0.53
C VAL A 73 -6.17 -17.65 -0.16
N THR A 74 -7.49 -17.63 0.00
CA THR A 74 -8.25 -18.79 0.52
C THR A 74 -8.47 -19.90 -0.51
N ASP A 75 -8.60 -19.56 -1.79
CA ASP A 75 -8.84 -20.50 -2.89
C ASP A 75 -7.76 -20.38 -3.97
N ASN A 76 -6.90 -21.40 -4.03
CA ASN A 76 -5.76 -21.49 -4.93
C ASN A 76 -6.05 -22.29 -6.24
N ARG A 77 -7.31 -22.60 -6.54
CA ARG A 77 -7.67 -23.21 -7.81
C ARG A 77 -7.34 -22.26 -8.96
N HIS A 78 -6.74 -22.81 -10.01
CA HIS A 78 -6.32 -22.06 -11.18
C HIS A 78 -5.41 -20.85 -10.89
N PHE A 79 -4.69 -20.91 -9.77
CA PHE A 79 -3.86 -19.81 -9.29
C PHE A 79 -2.49 -19.82 -9.98
N VAL A 80 -2.10 -18.68 -10.56
CA VAL A 80 -0.90 -18.57 -11.39
C VAL A 80 -0.19 -17.24 -11.18
N ASP A 81 1.14 -17.27 -11.20
CA ASP A 81 1.98 -16.07 -11.35
C ASP A 81 2.50 -15.96 -12.79
N ILE A 82 2.58 -14.73 -13.31
CA ILE A 82 3.04 -14.43 -14.65
C ILE A 82 4.13 -13.37 -14.52
N VAL A 83 5.38 -13.81 -14.57
CA VAL A 83 6.53 -13.00 -14.16
C VAL A 83 7.77 -13.33 -14.98
N GLY A 84 8.62 -12.34 -15.21
CA GLY A 84 9.93 -12.52 -15.84
C GLY A 84 11.06 -12.17 -14.88
N THR A 85 12.25 -12.72 -15.12
CA THR A 85 13.47 -12.24 -14.45
C THR A 85 13.81 -10.79 -14.82
N GLY A 86 13.31 -10.30 -15.95
CA GLY A 86 13.65 -9.01 -16.54
C GLY A 86 15.11 -8.94 -17.01
N GLY A 87 15.46 -7.83 -17.66
CA GLY A 87 16.81 -7.62 -18.17
C GLY A 87 17.11 -8.43 -19.44
N ASP A 88 16.11 -8.82 -20.19
CA ASP A 88 16.26 -9.40 -21.53
C ASP A 88 16.82 -8.37 -22.55
N GLY A 89 16.68 -7.07 -22.27
CA GLY A 89 17.15 -5.97 -23.12
C GLY A 89 16.32 -5.78 -24.38
N SER A 90 15.14 -6.42 -24.46
CA SER A 90 14.28 -6.36 -25.64
C SER A 90 13.57 -5.01 -25.78
N HIS A 91 13.40 -4.29 -24.66
CA HIS A 91 12.65 -3.03 -24.57
C HIS A 91 11.21 -3.13 -25.07
N THR A 92 10.61 -4.32 -25.01
CA THR A 92 9.22 -4.53 -25.39
C THR A 92 8.26 -3.87 -24.39
N PHE A 93 7.01 -3.61 -24.83
CA PHE A 93 5.94 -3.27 -23.90
C PHE A 93 5.71 -4.39 -22.87
N ASN A 94 5.01 -4.10 -21.78
CA ASN A 94 4.82 -5.07 -20.69
C ASN A 94 3.85 -6.20 -21.08
N ILE A 95 4.32 -7.17 -21.87
CA ILE A 95 3.57 -8.34 -22.35
C ILE A 95 3.05 -9.16 -21.18
N SER A 96 3.87 -9.51 -20.20
CA SER A 96 3.40 -10.22 -18.99
C SER A 96 2.33 -9.47 -18.19
N THR A 97 2.25 -8.13 -18.28
CA THR A 97 1.19 -7.36 -17.61
C THR A 97 -0.10 -7.35 -18.42
N ALA A 98 -0.01 -7.22 -19.75
CA ALA A 98 -1.16 -7.42 -20.63
C ALA A 98 -1.74 -8.84 -20.49
N THR A 99 -0.85 -9.83 -20.41
CA THR A 99 -1.16 -11.26 -20.25
C THR A 99 -1.95 -11.54 -18.97
N MET A 100 -1.65 -10.84 -17.87
CA MET A 100 -2.38 -10.96 -16.60
C MET A 100 -3.88 -10.69 -16.78
N PHE A 101 -4.25 -9.60 -17.48
CA PHE A 101 -5.66 -9.25 -17.69
C PHE A 101 -6.41 -10.28 -18.53
N VAL A 102 -5.80 -10.76 -19.61
CA VAL A 102 -6.38 -11.79 -20.48
C VAL A 102 -6.54 -13.11 -19.74
N THR A 103 -5.52 -13.52 -18.99
CA THR A 103 -5.49 -14.79 -18.25
C THR A 103 -6.58 -14.82 -17.18
N ALA A 104 -6.77 -13.71 -16.45
CA ALA A 104 -7.83 -13.59 -15.47
C ALA A 104 -9.23 -13.55 -16.08
N ALA A 105 -9.41 -12.81 -17.19
CA ALA A 105 -10.66 -12.79 -17.93
C ALA A 105 -11.06 -14.19 -18.45
N ALA A 106 -10.07 -15.01 -18.80
CA ALA A 106 -10.26 -16.40 -19.23
C ALA A 106 -10.33 -17.41 -18.07
N GLY A 107 -10.49 -16.95 -16.82
CA GLY A 107 -10.87 -17.81 -15.67
C GLY A 107 -9.72 -18.34 -14.80
N ALA A 108 -8.49 -17.85 -14.99
CA ALA A 108 -7.42 -18.07 -14.01
C ALA A 108 -7.50 -17.06 -12.85
N LYS A 109 -6.88 -17.38 -11.72
CA LYS A 109 -6.62 -16.40 -10.66
C LYS A 109 -5.15 -15.98 -10.73
N VAL A 110 -4.89 -14.70 -10.96
CA VAL A 110 -3.53 -14.20 -11.22
C VAL A 110 -2.98 -13.47 -10.00
N ALA A 111 -1.86 -13.94 -9.48
CA ALA A 111 -1.11 -13.27 -8.42
C ALA A 111 0.23 -12.81 -8.99
N LYS A 112 0.21 -11.65 -9.65
CA LYS A 112 1.36 -11.12 -10.36
C LYS A 112 2.35 -10.49 -9.39
N HIS A 113 3.54 -11.07 -9.28
CA HIS A 113 4.66 -10.43 -8.59
C HIS A 113 5.42 -9.53 -9.55
N GLY A 114 5.71 -8.28 -9.15
CA GLY A 114 6.37 -7.35 -10.05
C GLY A 114 7.07 -6.20 -9.37
N ASN A 115 7.89 -5.49 -10.14
CA ASN A 115 8.66 -4.34 -9.67
C ASN A 115 8.67 -3.24 -10.74
N ARG A 116 9.19 -2.06 -10.36
CA ARG A 116 9.54 -0.99 -11.30
C ARG A 116 10.72 -1.42 -12.16
N SER A 117 10.92 -0.74 -13.28
CA SER A 117 12.15 -0.95 -14.04
C SER A 117 13.37 -0.57 -13.19
N VAL A 118 14.28 -1.53 -13.02
CA VAL A 118 15.54 -1.38 -12.26
C VAL A 118 16.77 -1.35 -13.16
N SER A 119 16.60 -1.37 -14.48
CA SER A 119 17.70 -1.46 -15.44
C SER A 119 17.61 -0.37 -16.49
N ALA A 120 18.75 0.16 -16.94
CA ALA A 120 18.82 1.01 -18.14
C ALA A 120 18.31 0.29 -19.42
N SER A 121 18.25 -1.04 -19.39
CA SER A 121 17.81 -1.94 -20.47
C SER A 121 16.29 -2.20 -20.51
N SER A 122 15.49 -1.66 -19.58
CA SER A 122 14.02 -1.69 -19.65
C SER A 122 13.48 -0.32 -19.32
N LYS A 123 12.59 0.22 -20.15
CA LYS A 123 12.06 1.59 -19.97
C LYS A 123 10.66 1.62 -19.34
N SER A 124 10.13 0.45 -18.98
CA SER A 124 8.81 0.28 -18.36
C SER A 124 8.77 -1.06 -17.62
N GLY A 125 8.70 -1.05 -16.29
CA GLY A 125 8.40 -2.25 -15.51
C GLY A 125 6.89 -2.45 -15.34
N SER A 126 6.48 -3.64 -14.91
CA SER A 126 5.07 -3.96 -14.62
C SER A 126 4.39 -2.94 -13.68
N ALA A 127 5.09 -2.52 -12.63
CA ALA A 127 4.59 -1.51 -11.70
C ALA A 127 4.40 -0.14 -12.37
N ASP A 128 5.31 0.25 -13.28
CA ASP A 128 5.25 1.55 -13.96
C ASP A 128 4.06 1.60 -14.94
N VAL A 129 3.78 0.51 -15.64
CA VAL A 129 2.61 0.42 -16.54
C VAL A 129 1.29 0.36 -15.77
N LEU A 130 1.24 -0.35 -14.65
CA LEU A 130 0.05 -0.43 -13.82
C LEU A 130 -0.29 0.93 -13.21
N GLU A 131 0.70 1.69 -12.73
CA GLU A 131 0.48 3.07 -12.30
C GLU A 131 0.03 3.98 -13.45
N ALA A 132 0.59 3.82 -14.65
CA ALA A 132 0.13 4.57 -15.82
C ALA A 132 -1.33 4.25 -16.18
N LEU A 133 -1.79 3.03 -15.93
CA LEU A 133 -3.19 2.61 -16.02
C LEU A 133 -4.07 3.15 -14.87
N GLY A 134 -3.47 3.79 -13.86
CA GLY A 134 -4.17 4.33 -12.69
C GLY A 134 -4.31 3.34 -11.54
N VAL A 135 -3.78 2.12 -11.66
CA VAL A 135 -3.81 1.08 -10.62
C VAL A 135 -2.99 1.50 -9.41
N ASN A 136 -3.53 1.28 -8.22
CA ASN A 136 -2.79 1.43 -6.98
C ASN A 136 -1.89 0.22 -6.76
N ILE A 137 -0.60 0.37 -7.02
CA ILE A 137 0.39 -0.69 -6.80
C ILE A 137 0.81 -0.85 -5.33
N HIS A 138 0.37 0.04 -4.44
CA HIS A 138 0.80 0.10 -3.04
C HIS A 138 -0.19 -0.56 -2.07
N LEU A 139 -1.02 -1.49 -2.56
CA LEU A 139 -1.94 -2.27 -1.72
C LEU A 139 -1.18 -3.00 -0.59
N THR A 140 -1.81 -3.10 0.58
CA THR A 140 -1.34 -3.97 1.66
C THR A 140 -1.55 -5.45 1.28
N PRO A 141 -0.87 -6.41 1.94
CA PRO A 141 -1.08 -7.82 1.65
C PRO A 141 -2.55 -8.27 1.75
N GLU A 142 -3.30 -7.74 2.72
CA GLU A 142 -4.73 -8.01 2.90
C GLU A 142 -5.56 -7.48 1.72
N GLN A 143 -5.28 -6.26 1.27
CA GLN A 143 -5.95 -5.65 0.11
C GLN A 143 -5.63 -6.37 -1.20
N VAL A 144 -4.42 -6.90 -1.34
CA VAL A 144 -4.07 -7.75 -2.49
C VAL A 144 -4.90 -9.04 -2.46
N ALA A 145 -5.06 -9.67 -1.29
CA ALA A 145 -5.90 -10.86 -1.15
C ALA A 145 -7.38 -10.56 -1.49
N GLU A 146 -7.93 -9.46 -0.98
CA GLU A 146 -9.28 -9.00 -1.31
C GLU A 146 -9.45 -8.74 -2.82
N SER A 147 -8.46 -8.11 -3.46
CA SER A 147 -8.45 -7.90 -4.91
C SER A 147 -8.47 -9.22 -5.67
N ILE A 148 -7.66 -10.21 -5.25
CA ILE A 148 -7.62 -11.53 -5.89
C ILE A 148 -8.97 -12.24 -5.75
N ASP A 149 -9.57 -12.21 -4.57
CA ASP A 149 -10.85 -12.87 -4.33
C ASP A 149 -12.00 -12.20 -5.08
N ALA A 150 -12.01 -10.86 -5.19
CA ALA A 150 -13.06 -10.11 -5.87
C ALA A 150 -12.94 -10.14 -7.40
N THR A 151 -11.73 -10.03 -7.93
CA THR A 151 -11.49 -9.78 -9.38
C THR A 151 -10.79 -10.94 -10.08
N GLY A 152 -10.30 -11.92 -9.33
CA GLY A 152 -9.41 -12.96 -9.84
C GLY A 152 -7.98 -12.46 -10.08
N MET A 153 -7.61 -11.26 -9.62
CA MET A 153 -6.31 -10.65 -9.88
C MET A 153 -5.76 -9.85 -8.70
N GLY A 154 -4.45 -9.92 -8.51
CA GLY A 154 -3.72 -9.06 -7.59
C GLY A 154 -2.32 -8.76 -8.09
N PHE A 155 -1.84 -7.55 -7.78
CA PHE A 155 -0.48 -7.14 -8.04
C PHE A 155 0.28 -6.98 -6.72
N MET A 156 1.38 -7.71 -6.59
CA MET A 156 2.27 -7.63 -5.43
C MET A 156 3.50 -6.82 -5.82
N PHE A 157 3.57 -5.58 -5.33
CA PHE A 157 4.71 -4.73 -5.58
C PHE A 157 5.90 -5.15 -4.72
N ALA A 158 6.96 -5.65 -5.35
CA ALA A 158 8.07 -6.32 -4.66
C ALA A 158 8.65 -5.56 -3.45
N PRO A 159 8.88 -4.22 -3.49
CA PRO A 159 9.37 -3.49 -2.32
C PRO A 159 8.44 -3.52 -1.10
N ASN A 160 7.12 -3.62 -1.29
CA ASN A 160 6.15 -3.72 -0.20
C ASN A 160 6.18 -5.10 0.47
N HIS A 161 6.49 -6.14 -0.30
CA HIS A 161 6.44 -7.53 0.16
C HIS A 161 7.80 -8.09 0.59
N HIS A 162 8.92 -7.47 0.19
CA HIS A 162 10.27 -7.92 0.52
C HIS A 162 11.06 -6.85 1.31
N PRO A 163 10.61 -6.43 2.51
CA PRO A 163 11.26 -5.34 3.25
C PRO A 163 12.71 -5.64 3.64
N ALA A 164 13.08 -6.91 3.80
CA ALA A 164 14.45 -7.35 4.11
C ALA A 164 15.45 -7.02 2.97
N MET A 165 14.97 -6.84 1.74
CA MET A 165 15.83 -6.49 0.59
C MET A 165 16.51 -5.13 0.73
N LYS A 166 16.05 -4.26 1.65
CA LYS A 166 16.72 -3.00 1.99
C LYS A 166 18.19 -3.21 2.40
N ASN A 167 18.51 -4.36 3.00
CA ASN A 167 19.84 -4.69 3.49
C ASN A 167 20.86 -4.96 2.38
N VAL A 168 20.39 -5.27 1.16
CA VAL A 168 21.25 -5.47 -0.02
C VAL A 168 21.01 -4.45 -1.13
N ALA A 169 20.07 -3.51 -0.93
CA ALA A 169 19.66 -2.57 -1.97
C ALA A 169 20.79 -1.62 -2.40
N SER A 170 21.55 -1.08 -1.45
CA SER A 170 22.70 -0.20 -1.73
C SER A 170 23.80 -0.95 -2.50
N ILE A 171 24.15 -2.15 -2.03
CA ILE A 171 25.16 -3.02 -2.65
C ILE A 171 24.78 -3.32 -4.09
N ARG A 172 23.54 -3.76 -4.34
CA ARG A 172 23.06 -4.08 -5.69
C ARG A 172 23.09 -2.86 -6.61
N ARG A 173 22.72 -1.69 -6.10
CA ARG A 173 22.74 -0.43 -6.88
C ARG A 173 24.15 -0.02 -7.24
N GLU A 174 25.09 -0.12 -6.29
CA GLU A 174 26.49 0.24 -6.48
C GLU A 174 27.21 -0.74 -7.42
N MET A 175 26.98 -2.05 -7.26
CA MET A 175 27.58 -3.07 -8.11
C MET A 175 27.12 -2.97 -9.56
N GLY A 176 25.85 -2.62 -9.81
CA GLY A 176 25.32 -2.41 -11.17
C GLY A 176 25.35 -3.64 -12.10
N VAL A 177 25.62 -4.83 -11.60
CA VAL A 177 25.73 -6.09 -12.36
C VAL A 177 24.68 -7.12 -11.92
N ARG A 178 24.42 -8.11 -12.77
CA ARG A 178 23.49 -9.21 -12.45
C ARG A 178 24.12 -10.17 -11.44
N THR A 179 23.32 -10.55 -10.46
CA THR A 179 23.70 -11.45 -9.35
C THR A 179 22.60 -12.49 -9.13
N ILE A 180 22.79 -13.39 -8.17
CA ILE A 180 21.74 -14.32 -7.72
C ILE A 180 20.39 -13.61 -7.46
N PHE A 181 20.38 -12.38 -6.93
CA PHE A 181 19.15 -11.64 -6.65
C PHE A 181 18.35 -11.25 -7.91
N ASN A 182 18.95 -11.26 -9.09
CA ASN A 182 18.24 -11.01 -10.35
C ASN A 182 17.43 -12.22 -10.83
N ILE A 183 17.75 -13.42 -10.34
CA ILE A 183 17.05 -14.66 -10.71
C ILE A 183 16.09 -15.14 -9.60
N LEU A 184 16.10 -14.49 -8.43
CA LEU A 184 15.24 -14.86 -7.29
C LEU A 184 13.83 -14.24 -7.35
N GLY A 185 13.62 -13.13 -8.05
CA GLY A 185 12.33 -12.43 -8.06
C GLY A 185 11.12 -13.32 -8.42
N PRO A 186 11.16 -14.07 -9.54
CA PRO A 186 10.12 -15.03 -9.88
C PRO A 186 9.93 -16.14 -8.84
N LEU A 187 10.99 -16.52 -8.12
CA LEU A 187 10.95 -17.62 -7.17
C LEU A 187 10.31 -17.26 -5.83
N THR A 188 9.98 -15.99 -5.59
CA THR A 188 9.60 -15.49 -4.25
C THR A 188 8.24 -14.82 -4.23
N ASN A 189 7.30 -15.29 -5.07
CA ASN A 189 5.92 -14.81 -5.10
C ASN A 189 5.30 -14.77 -3.68
N PRO A 190 4.89 -13.59 -3.16
CA PRO A 190 4.37 -13.46 -1.79
C PRO A 190 3.05 -14.19 -1.52
N ALA A 191 2.29 -14.53 -2.56
CA ALA A 191 1.05 -15.30 -2.44
C ALA A 191 1.28 -16.83 -2.56
N SER A 192 2.54 -17.27 -2.71
CA SER A 192 2.90 -18.68 -2.88
C SER A 192 2.12 -19.37 -4.01
N ALA A 193 2.02 -18.69 -5.16
CA ALA A 193 1.34 -19.25 -6.34
C ALA A 193 1.93 -20.63 -6.71
N PRO A 194 1.10 -21.70 -6.76
CA PRO A 194 1.58 -23.05 -7.02
C PRO A 194 1.91 -23.29 -8.50
N ASN A 195 1.35 -22.46 -9.38
CA ASN A 195 1.60 -22.52 -10.82
C ASN A 195 2.22 -21.22 -11.31
N GLN A 196 3.01 -21.28 -12.38
CA GLN A 196 3.72 -20.10 -12.86
C GLN A 196 4.06 -20.17 -14.35
N LEU A 197 3.89 -19.05 -15.05
CA LEU A 197 4.59 -18.76 -16.31
C LEU A 197 5.77 -17.84 -15.97
N GLN A 198 6.98 -18.36 -16.12
CA GLN A 198 8.21 -17.69 -15.72
C GLN A 198 9.13 -17.41 -16.91
N GLY A 199 9.31 -16.15 -17.26
CA GLY A 199 10.32 -15.70 -18.20
C GLY A 199 11.73 -15.71 -17.62
N VAL A 200 12.73 -16.13 -18.40
CA VAL A 200 14.15 -15.98 -18.04
C VAL A 200 14.94 -15.23 -19.13
N PHE A 201 15.93 -14.43 -18.76
CA PHE A 201 16.74 -13.66 -19.71
C PHE A 201 17.82 -14.47 -20.45
N HIS A 202 17.98 -15.76 -20.14
CA HIS A 202 19.04 -16.61 -20.70
C HIS A 202 18.60 -18.08 -20.77
N GLU A 203 18.94 -18.77 -21.86
CA GLU A 203 18.55 -20.16 -22.13
C GLU A 203 18.94 -21.13 -21.00
N ASP A 204 20.19 -21.09 -20.52
CA ASP A 204 20.66 -21.94 -19.41
C ASP A 204 19.79 -21.88 -18.14
N LEU A 205 19.08 -20.77 -17.91
CA LEU A 205 18.22 -20.63 -16.73
C LEU A 205 16.92 -21.43 -16.84
N VAL A 206 16.50 -21.84 -18.03
CA VAL A 206 15.22 -22.53 -18.25
C VAL A 206 15.13 -23.79 -17.41
N GLY A 207 16.05 -24.73 -17.63
CA GLY A 207 16.08 -25.98 -16.86
C GLY A 207 16.47 -25.78 -15.38
N ILE A 208 17.33 -24.79 -15.08
CA ILE A 208 17.75 -24.49 -13.69
C ILE A 208 16.55 -24.03 -12.86
N GLN A 209 15.80 -23.03 -13.34
CA GLN A 209 14.66 -22.46 -12.62
C GLN A 209 13.52 -23.47 -12.47
N ALA A 210 13.24 -24.29 -13.49
CA ALA A 210 12.24 -25.35 -13.40
C ALA A 210 12.58 -26.35 -12.28
N ARG A 211 13.85 -26.75 -12.17
CA ARG A 211 14.34 -27.63 -11.10
C ARG A 211 14.39 -26.95 -9.73
N VAL A 212 14.63 -25.63 -9.66
CA VAL A 212 14.51 -24.87 -8.41
C VAL A 212 13.05 -24.84 -7.94
N MET A 213 12.11 -24.53 -8.83
CA MET A 213 10.68 -24.52 -8.50
C MET A 213 10.17 -25.90 -8.06
N GLN A 214 10.70 -26.98 -8.65
CA GLN A 214 10.44 -28.34 -8.20
C GLN A 214 10.86 -28.54 -6.73
N ARG A 215 12.06 -28.08 -6.35
CA ARG A 215 12.53 -28.15 -4.95
C ARG A 215 11.73 -27.26 -4.00
N LEU A 216 11.20 -26.14 -4.51
CA LEU A 216 10.34 -25.23 -3.75
C LEU A 216 8.88 -25.69 -3.65
N GLY A 217 8.54 -26.87 -4.19
CA GLY A 217 7.22 -27.50 -4.08
C GLY A 217 6.15 -26.91 -5.01
N ALA A 218 6.55 -26.37 -6.17
CA ALA A 218 5.60 -25.90 -7.17
C ALA A 218 4.89 -27.07 -7.88
N ASN A 219 3.69 -26.81 -8.41
CA ASN A 219 2.84 -27.82 -9.04
C ASN A 219 3.00 -27.85 -10.57
N HIS A 220 2.70 -26.74 -11.24
CA HIS A 220 2.77 -26.63 -12.71
C HIS A 220 3.47 -25.33 -13.13
N VAL A 221 4.71 -25.42 -13.61
CA VAL A 221 5.52 -24.24 -13.97
C VAL A 221 6.02 -24.37 -15.39
N LEU A 222 5.86 -23.33 -16.20
CA LEU A 222 6.52 -23.20 -17.50
C LEU A 222 7.57 -22.10 -17.40
N VAL A 223 8.83 -22.47 -17.45
CA VAL A 223 9.95 -21.54 -17.59
C VAL A 223 10.25 -21.35 -19.07
N VAL A 224 10.29 -20.11 -19.56
CA VAL A 224 10.38 -19.82 -20.99
C VAL A 224 11.52 -18.86 -21.33
N TYR A 225 12.15 -19.11 -22.48
CA TYR A 225 13.13 -18.22 -23.10
C TYR A 225 12.91 -18.17 -24.61
N GLY A 226 12.54 -17.00 -25.14
CA GLY A 226 12.49 -16.75 -26.57
C GLY A 226 13.91 -16.69 -27.13
N ARG A 227 14.22 -17.48 -28.17
CA ARG A 227 15.58 -17.51 -28.78
C ARG A 227 15.94 -16.24 -29.56
N ASP A 228 15.03 -15.26 -29.64
CA ASP A 228 15.29 -13.88 -30.04
C ASP A 228 15.71 -12.98 -28.87
N GLY A 229 15.95 -13.58 -27.69
CA GLY A 229 16.48 -12.94 -26.50
C GLY A 229 15.43 -12.54 -25.47
N MET A 230 14.13 -12.83 -25.69
CA MET A 230 13.04 -12.40 -24.82
C MET A 230 12.85 -13.30 -23.61
N ASP A 231 12.48 -12.72 -22.46
CA ASP A 231 11.99 -13.46 -21.30
C ASP A 231 10.46 -13.67 -21.33
N GLU A 232 9.93 -13.99 -22.52
CA GLU A 232 8.51 -14.26 -22.80
C GLU A 232 8.42 -15.36 -23.88
N VAL A 233 7.23 -15.92 -24.11
CA VAL A 233 7.00 -16.74 -25.31
C VAL A 233 7.04 -15.85 -26.55
N SER A 234 7.94 -16.15 -27.47
CA SER A 234 8.27 -15.29 -28.60
C SER A 234 7.40 -15.57 -29.83
N LEU A 235 7.11 -14.51 -30.60
CA LEU A 235 6.64 -14.61 -31.98
C LEU A 235 7.78 -14.53 -33.02
N GLY A 236 8.97 -14.09 -32.60
CA GLY A 236 10.10 -13.82 -33.50
C GLY A 236 11.06 -14.98 -33.67
N ALA A 237 10.99 -15.99 -32.81
CA ALA A 237 11.84 -17.17 -32.81
C ALA A 237 11.17 -18.34 -32.07
N ALA A 238 11.80 -19.51 -32.12
CA ALA A 238 11.47 -20.62 -31.24
C ALA A 238 11.63 -20.21 -29.76
N THR A 239 10.80 -20.77 -28.89
CA THR A 239 10.89 -20.59 -27.43
C THR A 239 11.31 -21.88 -26.78
N ARG A 240 12.39 -21.85 -26.00
CA ARG A 240 12.81 -22.96 -25.14
C ARG A 240 11.92 -22.98 -23.90
N VAL A 241 11.34 -24.13 -23.59
CA VAL A 241 10.43 -24.32 -22.46
C VAL A 241 10.99 -25.37 -21.51
N GLY A 242 11.00 -25.06 -20.22
CA GLY A 242 11.23 -25.99 -19.12
C GLY A 242 9.94 -26.13 -18.33
N GLU A 243 9.24 -27.24 -18.52
CA GLU A 243 7.96 -27.51 -17.88
C GLU A 243 8.16 -28.41 -16.67
N LEU A 244 7.77 -27.93 -15.49
CA LEU A 244 7.53 -28.75 -14.32
C LEU A 244 6.05 -29.11 -14.28
N ARG A 245 5.72 -30.40 -14.36
CA ARG A 245 4.35 -30.89 -14.22
C ARG A 245 4.37 -32.29 -13.61
N ASP A 246 3.44 -32.56 -12.69
CA ASP A 246 3.33 -33.85 -11.99
C ASP A 246 4.67 -34.30 -11.34
N GLY A 247 5.42 -33.32 -10.81
CA GLY A 247 6.71 -33.53 -10.17
C GLY A 247 7.87 -33.86 -11.13
N GLN A 248 7.66 -33.84 -12.46
CA GLN A 248 8.68 -34.09 -13.47
C GLN A 248 9.03 -32.82 -14.23
N VAL A 249 10.31 -32.68 -14.58
CA VAL A 249 10.80 -31.56 -15.40
C VAL A 249 11.10 -32.06 -16.81
N HIS A 250 10.44 -31.50 -17.81
CA HIS A 250 10.66 -31.74 -19.23
C HIS A 250 11.16 -30.47 -19.90
N GLU A 251 12.05 -30.60 -20.88
CA GLU A 251 12.53 -29.46 -21.65
C GLU A 251 12.31 -29.69 -23.15
N TYR A 252 11.65 -28.75 -23.82
CA TYR A 252 11.29 -28.83 -25.24
C TYR A 252 11.28 -27.44 -25.88
N ASP A 253 11.14 -27.39 -27.21
CA ASP A 253 11.00 -26.14 -27.95
C ASP A 253 9.59 -26.03 -28.53
N ILE A 254 9.05 -24.82 -28.54
CA ILE A 254 7.79 -24.47 -29.23
C ILE A 254 8.05 -23.37 -30.26
N HIS A 255 7.29 -23.38 -31.34
CA HIS A 255 7.35 -22.40 -32.42
C HIS A 255 5.99 -21.71 -32.58
N PRO A 256 5.95 -20.43 -33.00
CA PRO A 256 4.69 -19.74 -33.32
C PRO A 256 3.80 -20.55 -34.28
N GLU A 257 4.40 -21.20 -35.26
CA GLU A 257 3.73 -22.02 -36.27
C GLU A 257 2.99 -23.22 -35.68
N ASP A 258 3.45 -23.77 -34.54
CA ASP A 258 2.77 -24.86 -33.83
C ASP A 258 1.35 -24.44 -33.38
N PHE A 259 1.11 -23.14 -33.28
CA PHE A 259 -0.15 -22.53 -32.88
C PHE A 259 -0.87 -21.81 -34.03
N GLY A 260 -0.43 -22.02 -35.28
CA GLY A 260 -0.97 -21.35 -36.47
C GLY A 260 -0.68 -19.85 -36.53
N LEU A 261 0.36 -19.39 -35.82
CA LEU A 261 0.84 -18.01 -35.86
C LEU A 261 1.98 -17.86 -36.86
N GLN A 262 2.07 -16.70 -37.50
CA GLN A 262 3.23 -16.38 -38.33
C GLN A 262 4.36 -15.87 -37.47
N MET A 263 5.60 -16.24 -37.80
CA MET A 263 6.78 -15.62 -37.20
C MET A 263 6.86 -14.13 -37.56
N VAL A 264 6.97 -13.27 -36.55
CA VAL A 264 7.06 -11.82 -36.73
C VAL A 264 8.14 -11.24 -35.82
N SER A 265 8.93 -10.31 -36.36
CA SER A 265 9.98 -9.63 -35.61
C SER A 265 9.44 -8.83 -34.42
N ASN A 266 10.13 -8.90 -33.28
CA ASN A 266 9.82 -8.14 -32.07
C ASN A 266 10.06 -6.62 -32.16
N ARG A 267 10.59 -6.10 -33.28
CA ARG A 267 10.90 -4.67 -33.45
C ARG A 267 9.68 -3.76 -33.24
N SER A 268 8.50 -4.19 -33.68
CA SER A 268 7.25 -3.43 -33.54
C SER A 268 6.67 -3.43 -32.13
N LEU A 269 7.25 -4.21 -31.22
CA LEU A 269 6.80 -4.32 -29.83
C LEU A 269 7.59 -3.40 -28.88
N LYS A 270 8.60 -2.70 -29.39
CA LYS A 270 9.48 -1.84 -28.58
C LYS A 270 8.79 -0.55 -28.18
N VAL A 271 9.01 -0.12 -26.94
CA VAL A 271 8.45 1.11 -26.37
C VAL A 271 9.51 1.94 -25.65
N ALA A 272 9.36 3.26 -25.67
CA ALA A 272 10.31 4.19 -25.07
C ALA A 272 10.01 4.53 -23.60
N ASN A 273 8.79 4.33 -23.12
CA ASN A 273 8.34 4.71 -21.78
C ASN A 273 7.07 3.94 -21.36
N ALA A 274 6.60 4.18 -20.14
CA ALA A 274 5.41 3.53 -19.58
C ALA A 274 4.10 3.93 -20.31
N ASP A 275 3.98 5.13 -20.85
CA ASP A 275 2.77 5.59 -21.56
C ASP A 275 2.60 4.92 -22.94
N GLU A 276 3.70 4.76 -23.68
CA GLU A 276 3.71 3.96 -24.91
C GLU A 276 3.41 2.50 -24.62
N SER A 277 3.98 1.95 -23.54
CA SER A 277 3.72 0.59 -23.08
C SER A 277 2.24 0.39 -22.72
N LYS A 278 1.64 1.34 -21.99
CA LYS A 278 0.20 1.39 -21.71
C LYS A 278 -0.63 1.42 -23.00
N THR A 279 -0.26 2.27 -23.96
CA THR A 279 -0.99 2.43 -25.22
C THR A 279 -1.01 1.11 -26.01
N MET A 280 0.15 0.45 -26.13
CA MET A 280 0.27 -0.82 -26.83
C MET A 280 -0.46 -1.97 -26.08
N LEU A 281 -0.37 -1.98 -24.75
CA LEU A 281 -1.12 -2.91 -23.91
C LEU A 281 -2.63 -2.76 -24.14
N LEU A 282 -3.17 -1.54 -24.06
CA LEU A 282 -4.60 -1.28 -24.27
C LEU A 282 -5.01 -1.66 -25.69
N SER A 283 -4.21 -1.33 -26.71
CA SER A 283 -4.46 -1.75 -28.10
C SER A 283 -4.62 -3.27 -28.25
N ALA A 284 -3.78 -4.05 -27.56
CA ALA A 284 -3.89 -5.51 -27.54
C ALA A 284 -5.17 -6.00 -26.86
N LEU A 285 -5.57 -5.38 -25.74
CA LEU A 285 -6.78 -5.74 -24.99
C LEU A 285 -8.08 -5.29 -25.68
N ASP A 286 -8.04 -4.20 -26.44
CA ASP A 286 -9.13 -3.66 -27.25
C ASP A 286 -9.34 -4.46 -28.55
N ASN A 287 -8.71 -5.62 -28.68
CA ASN A 287 -8.76 -6.51 -29.85
C ASN A 287 -8.31 -5.83 -31.16
N THR A 288 -7.41 -4.84 -31.09
CA THR A 288 -6.86 -4.23 -32.31
C THR A 288 -6.00 -5.27 -33.04
N PRO A 289 -6.24 -5.55 -34.34
CA PRO A 289 -5.41 -6.49 -35.09
C PRO A 289 -3.95 -6.06 -35.13
N GLY A 290 -3.03 -6.93 -34.74
CA GLY A 290 -1.59 -6.66 -34.80
C GLY A 290 -0.75 -7.58 -33.92
N VAL A 291 0.57 -7.40 -34.01
CA VAL A 291 1.57 -8.24 -33.32
C VAL A 291 1.40 -8.21 -31.80
N ALA A 292 1.04 -7.05 -31.23
CA ALA A 292 0.80 -6.89 -29.80
C ALA A 292 -0.34 -7.79 -29.29
N ARG A 293 -1.43 -7.90 -30.05
CA ARG A 293 -2.55 -8.79 -29.71
C ARG A 293 -2.12 -10.26 -29.77
N GLU A 294 -1.43 -10.66 -30.83
CA GLU A 294 -1.05 -12.06 -31.01
C GLU A 294 -0.03 -12.54 -29.95
N ILE A 295 0.95 -11.70 -29.58
CA ILE A 295 1.95 -12.10 -28.57
C ILE A 295 1.32 -12.18 -27.18
N VAL A 296 0.38 -11.28 -26.86
CA VAL A 296 -0.37 -11.32 -25.60
C VAL A 296 -1.28 -12.55 -25.56
N ALA A 297 -1.96 -12.88 -26.65
CA ALA A 297 -2.80 -14.07 -26.73
C ALA A 297 -1.99 -15.37 -26.56
N LEU A 298 -0.79 -15.45 -27.17
CA LEU A 298 0.10 -16.61 -27.04
C LEU A 298 0.62 -16.78 -25.61
N ASN A 299 1.11 -15.70 -24.98
CA ASN A 299 1.56 -15.75 -23.59
C ASN A 299 0.40 -16.04 -22.64
N ALA A 300 -0.79 -15.50 -22.88
CA ALA A 300 -1.99 -15.79 -22.08
C ALA A 300 -2.45 -17.23 -22.24
N GLY A 301 -2.39 -17.79 -23.45
CA GLY A 301 -2.68 -19.21 -23.67
C GLY A 301 -1.71 -20.13 -22.92
N THR A 302 -0.43 -19.76 -22.90
CA THR A 302 0.60 -20.46 -22.14
C THR A 302 0.36 -20.34 -20.62
N ALA A 303 -0.03 -19.16 -20.14
CA ALA A 303 -0.35 -18.94 -18.73
C ALA A 303 -1.63 -19.68 -18.29
N LEU A 304 -2.64 -19.78 -19.15
CA LEU A 304 -3.87 -20.55 -18.90
C LEU A 304 -3.60 -22.05 -18.83
N TYR A 305 -2.67 -22.55 -19.65
CA TYR A 305 -2.17 -23.92 -19.56
C TYR A 305 -1.43 -24.16 -18.24
N ALA A 306 -0.50 -23.27 -17.87
CA ALA A 306 0.19 -23.34 -16.57
C ALA A 306 -0.80 -23.32 -15.38
N ALA A 307 -1.83 -22.49 -15.47
CA ALA A 307 -2.90 -22.37 -14.47
C ALA A 307 -3.86 -23.58 -14.43
N ASN A 308 -3.66 -24.59 -15.28
CA ASN A 308 -4.55 -25.75 -15.42
C ASN A 308 -6.00 -25.36 -15.76
N VAL A 309 -6.20 -24.21 -16.41
CA VAL A 309 -7.52 -23.79 -16.91
C VAL A 309 -7.74 -24.36 -18.32
N ALA A 310 -6.66 -24.45 -19.11
CA ALA A 310 -6.67 -25.03 -20.45
C ALA A 310 -5.93 -26.38 -20.47
N ALA A 311 -6.37 -27.29 -21.34
CA ALA A 311 -5.76 -28.62 -21.47
C ALA A 311 -4.43 -28.60 -22.22
N SER A 312 -4.20 -27.59 -23.06
CA SER A 312 -2.98 -27.37 -23.85
C SER A 312 -2.74 -25.88 -24.10
N ILE A 313 -1.55 -25.51 -24.57
CA ILE A 313 -1.25 -24.13 -24.97
C ILE A 313 -2.18 -23.68 -26.13
N SER A 314 -2.51 -24.56 -27.08
CA SER A 314 -3.44 -24.25 -28.18
C SER A 314 -4.86 -23.97 -27.71
N ASP A 315 -5.38 -24.77 -26.77
CA ASP A 315 -6.67 -24.53 -26.11
C ASP A 315 -6.64 -23.21 -25.33
N GLY A 316 -5.56 -22.97 -24.59
CA GLY A 316 -5.33 -21.71 -23.90
C GLY A 316 -5.34 -20.50 -24.84
N LEU A 317 -4.67 -20.60 -26.00
CA LEU A 317 -4.62 -19.54 -27.00
C LEU A 317 -6.02 -19.22 -27.55
N GLN A 318 -6.84 -20.23 -27.80
CA GLN A 318 -8.23 -20.03 -28.24
C GLN A 318 -9.01 -19.25 -27.16
N ARG A 319 -8.96 -19.69 -25.90
CA ARG A 319 -9.65 -19.04 -24.79
C ARG A 319 -9.15 -17.61 -24.54
N ALA A 320 -7.85 -17.37 -24.70
CA ALA A 320 -7.26 -16.04 -24.62
C ALA A 320 -7.79 -15.11 -25.73
N ARG A 321 -7.88 -15.61 -26.98
CA ARG A 321 -8.48 -14.86 -28.09
C ARG A 321 -9.95 -14.54 -27.85
N GLU A 322 -10.73 -15.47 -27.31
CA GLU A 322 -12.14 -15.25 -26.94
C GLU A 322 -12.28 -14.19 -25.85
N ALA A 323 -11.43 -14.21 -24.82
CA ALA A 323 -11.42 -13.22 -23.75
C ALA A 323 -11.04 -11.81 -24.23
N ILE A 324 -10.12 -11.70 -25.20
CA ILE A 324 -9.78 -10.43 -25.86
C ILE A 324 -10.95 -9.98 -26.75
N ALA A 325 -11.47 -10.86 -27.62
CA ALA A 325 -12.49 -10.52 -28.61
C ALA A 325 -13.83 -10.10 -27.99
N SER A 326 -14.18 -10.68 -26.83
CA SER A 326 -15.39 -10.32 -26.07
C SER A 326 -15.28 -8.99 -25.31
N GLY A 327 -14.08 -8.40 -25.21
CA GLY A 327 -13.83 -7.22 -24.38
C GLY A 327 -13.67 -7.52 -22.88
N ALA A 328 -13.80 -8.79 -22.45
CA ALA A 328 -13.65 -9.19 -21.05
C ALA A 328 -12.25 -8.86 -20.51
N ALA A 329 -11.20 -9.07 -21.31
CA ALA A 329 -9.83 -8.70 -20.93
C ALA A 329 -9.64 -7.19 -20.74
N ARG A 330 -10.34 -6.36 -21.53
CA ARG A 330 -10.31 -4.90 -21.37
C ARG A 330 -11.04 -4.45 -20.11
N ALA A 331 -12.19 -5.06 -19.81
CA ALA A 331 -12.95 -4.77 -18.60
C ALA A 331 -12.15 -5.10 -17.32
N LYS A 332 -11.33 -6.16 -17.35
CA LYS A 332 -10.43 -6.51 -16.24
C LYS A 332 -9.47 -5.39 -15.83
N VAL A 333 -9.08 -4.50 -16.74
CA VAL A 333 -8.23 -3.35 -16.40
C VAL A 333 -8.92 -2.43 -15.38
N ASP A 334 -10.22 -2.22 -15.55
CA ASP A 334 -11.01 -1.29 -14.73
C ASP A 334 -11.42 -1.92 -13.38
N GLU A 335 -11.29 -3.25 -13.25
CA GLU A 335 -11.58 -3.98 -12.00
C GLU A 335 -10.42 -3.94 -10.99
N LEU A 336 -9.18 -3.71 -11.43
CA LEU A 336 -8.06 -3.58 -10.48
C LEU A 336 -8.21 -2.31 -9.65
N PRO A 337 -7.91 -2.35 -8.33
CA PRO A 337 -7.99 -1.17 -7.49
C PRO A 337 -7.12 -0.04 -8.04
N THR A 338 -7.75 1.06 -8.44
CA THR A 338 -7.11 2.32 -8.85
C THR A 338 -6.69 3.17 -7.64
N ARG A 339 -5.80 4.15 -7.89
CA ARG A 339 -5.48 5.22 -6.93
C ARG A 339 -6.74 5.98 -6.49
N THR A 340 -7.75 6.05 -7.36
CA THR A 340 -9.01 6.72 -7.06
C THR A 340 -9.94 5.82 -6.27
N THR A 341 -9.97 4.50 -6.46
CA THR A 341 -10.73 3.57 -5.59
C THR A 341 -10.17 3.47 -4.17
N MET A 342 -9.05 4.12 -3.83
CA MET A 342 -8.69 4.39 -2.42
C MET A 342 -9.43 5.59 -1.81
N THR A 343 -10.39 6.18 -2.52
CA THR A 343 -11.55 6.84 -1.89
C THR A 343 -12.27 5.90 -0.90
N ASP A 344 -12.05 4.58 -1.02
CA ASP A 344 -12.77 3.56 -0.28
C ASP A 344 -12.47 3.43 1.23
N ILE A 345 -11.36 3.91 1.80
CA ILE A 345 -11.28 3.87 3.29
C ILE A 345 -12.19 4.94 3.91
N LEU A 346 -12.14 6.17 3.39
CA LEU A 346 -13.00 7.24 3.86
C LEU A 346 -14.45 6.98 3.45
N ASP A 347 -14.70 6.52 2.22
CA ASP A 347 -16.04 6.15 1.76
C ASP A 347 -16.60 4.94 2.53
N ARG A 348 -15.79 3.92 2.84
CA ARG A 348 -16.19 2.80 3.72
C ARG A 348 -16.48 3.30 5.13
N ILE A 349 -15.64 4.17 5.68
CA ILE A 349 -15.89 4.79 6.99
C ILE A 349 -17.24 5.52 6.95
N ILE A 350 -17.47 6.36 5.93
CA ILE A 350 -18.72 7.12 5.75
C ILE A 350 -19.92 6.17 5.57
N ALA A 351 -19.77 5.09 4.80
CA ALA A 351 -20.82 4.08 4.62
C ALA A 351 -21.17 3.41 5.95
N VAL A 352 -20.17 2.99 6.72
CA VAL A 352 -20.35 2.43 8.08
C VAL A 352 -20.99 3.48 9.00
N LYS A 353 -20.58 4.75 8.93
CA LYS A 353 -21.21 5.83 9.72
C LYS A 353 -22.69 5.98 9.38
N ARG A 354 -23.06 5.96 8.11
CA ARG A 354 -24.48 6.03 7.70
C ARG A 354 -25.30 4.88 8.28
N ASP A 355 -24.73 3.68 8.35
CA ASP A 355 -25.38 2.52 8.97
C ASP A 355 -25.55 2.69 10.48
N GLU A 356 -24.50 3.15 11.16
CA GLU A 356 -24.53 3.46 12.59
C GLU A 356 -25.55 4.56 12.93
N ILE A 357 -25.62 5.62 12.12
CA ILE A 357 -26.59 6.71 12.31
C ILE A 357 -28.01 6.19 12.18
N ARG A 358 -28.31 5.37 11.16
CA ARG A 358 -29.64 4.75 11.00
C ARG A 358 -30.00 3.89 12.21
N ALA A 359 -29.06 3.09 12.72
CA ALA A 359 -29.28 2.29 13.92
C ALA A 359 -29.46 3.15 15.18
N ALA A 360 -28.67 4.22 15.32
CA ALA A 360 -28.73 5.13 16.45
C ALA A 360 -30.08 5.88 16.47
N GLN A 361 -30.52 6.44 15.34
CA GLN A 361 -31.82 7.10 15.17
C GLN A 361 -32.99 6.18 15.53
N ALA A 362 -32.91 4.88 15.22
CA ALA A 362 -33.93 3.90 15.61
C ALA A 362 -33.95 3.64 17.13
N SER A 363 -32.79 3.72 17.79
CA SER A 363 -32.64 3.45 19.23
C SER A 363 -32.89 4.66 20.14
N ALA A 364 -32.54 5.86 19.68
CA ALA A 364 -32.66 7.12 20.39
C ALA A 364 -33.29 8.15 19.44
N PRO A 365 -34.64 8.29 19.45
CA PRO A 365 -35.33 9.26 18.60
C PRO A 365 -34.81 10.68 18.86
N GLN A 366 -34.81 11.51 17.82
CA GLN A 366 -34.28 12.86 17.84
C GLN A 366 -34.81 13.71 19.02
N ASP A 367 -36.10 13.61 19.34
CA ASP A 367 -36.72 14.36 20.44
C ASP A 367 -36.06 14.11 21.81
N ALA A 368 -35.65 12.86 22.07
CA ALA A 368 -34.98 12.50 23.32
C ALA A 368 -33.56 13.07 23.39
N LEU A 369 -32.87 13.10 22.25
CA LEU A 369 -31.55 13.71 22.10
C LEU A 369 -31.63 15.24 22.21
N GLU A 370 -32.65 15.87 21.63
CA GLU A 370 -32.89 17.30 21.78
C GLU A 370 -33.13 17.69 23.24
N LEU A 371 -33.91 16.91 23.98
CA LEU A 371 -34.10 17.14 25.41
C LEU A 371 -32.77 17.06 26.17
N SER A 372 -31.94 16.06 25.85
CA SER A 372 -30.63 15.86 26.47
C SER A 372 -29.64 16.99 26.14
N ALA A 373 -29.64 17.45 24.89
CA ALA A 373 -28.82 18.58 24.45
C ALA A 373 -29.28 19.90 25.09
N ARG A 374 -30.60 20.15 25.15
CA ARG A 374 -31.19 21.33 25.80
C ARG A 374 -30.92 21.35 27.31
N ALA A 375 -30.95 20.19 27.98
CA ALA A 375 -30.61 20.09 29.39
C ALA A 375 -29.17 20.56 29.71
N ARG A 376 -28.29 20.61 28.70
CA ARG A 376 -26.92 21.10 28.82
C ARG A 376 -26.74 22.57 28.46
N HIS A 377 -27.78 23.34 28.14
CA HIS A 377 -27.66 24.72 27.60
C HIS A 377 -26.69 25.63 28.38
N GLY A 378 -26.60 25.53 29.71
CA GLY A 378 -25.65 26.30 30.55
C GLY A 378 -24.26 25.67 30.76
N ASP A 379 -24.03 24.45 30.29
CA ASP A 379 -22.77 23.70 30.36
C ASP A 379 -22.06 23.77 28.99
N LEU A 380 -21.48 24.94 28.70
CA LEU A 380 -20.64 25.21 27.53
C LEU A 380 -19.28 25.70 28.00
N ARG A 381 -18.21 25.11 27.47
CA ARG A 381 -16.84 25.60 27.66
C ARG A 381 -16.38 26.22 26.35
N ASP A 382 -15.85 27.43 26.40
CA ASP A 382 -15.43 28.15 25.21
C ASP A 382 -14.16 27.53 24.61
N PHE A 383 -14.34 26.65 23.62
CA PHE A 383 -13.24 25.95 22.95
C PHE A 383 -12.29 26.93 22.22
N VAL A 384 -12.84 27.88 21.47
CA VAL A 384 -12.05 28.89 20.73
C VAL A 384 -11.38 29.86 21.71
N GLY A 385 -12.09 30.29 22.74
CA GLY A 385 -11.57 31.16 23.79
C GLY A 385 -10.40 30.54 24.54
N ALA A 386 -10.44 29.23 24.83
CA ALA A 386 -9.35 28.52 25.48
C ALA A 386 -8.06 28.51 24.62
N LEU A 387 -8.19 28.38 23.30
CA LEU A 387 -7.05 28.49 22.38
C LEU A 387 -6.51 29.92 22.34
N ARG A 388 -7.39 30.91 22.16
CA ARG A 388 -7.00 32.33 22.14
C ARG A 388 -6.32 32.77 23.44
N ALA A 389 -6.77 32.28 24.58
CA ALA A 389 -6.15 32.58 25.88
C ALA A 389 -4.68 32.13 25.94
N LYS A 390 -4.32 31.01 25.30
CA LYS A 390 -2.92 30.57 25.19
C LYS A 390 -2.12 31.49 24.26
N HIS A 391 -2.69 31.87 23.12
CA HIS A 391 -2.07 32.79 22.17
C HIS A 391 -1.79 34.16 22.79
N THR A 392 -2.75 34.72 23.54
CA THR A 392 -2.58 36.00 24.27
C THR A 392 -1.42 35.94 25.27
N LEU A 393 -1.14 34.76 25.85
CA LEU A 393 -0.01 34.53 26.74
C LEU A 393 1.29 34.18 26.00
N GLY A 394 1.31 34.19 24.66
CA GLY A 394 2.45 33.77 23.84
C GLY A 394 2.76 32.26 23.92
N LYS A 395 1.87 31.46 24.50
CA LYS A 395 2.06 30.02 24.72
C LYS A 395 1.52 29.20 23.54
N PRO A 396 2.06 28.01 23.27
CA PRO A 396 1.44 27.08 22.35
C PRO A 396 0.05 26.67 22.88
N ALA A 397 -0.92 26.54 21.98
CA ALA A 397 -2.25 26.03 22.27
C ALA A 397 -2.33 24.56 21.83
N ILE A 398 -2.33 23.63 22.80
CA ILE A 398 -2.35 22.20 22.50
C ILE A 398 -3.78 21.67 22.66
N ILE A 399 -4.34 21.13 21.57
CA ILE A 399 -5.51 20.26 21.58
C ILE A 399 -4.99 18.83 21.80
N ALA A 400 -4.99 18.37 23.04
CA ALA A 400 -4.40 17.10 23.43
C ALA A 400 -5.35 15.95 23.11
N GLU A 401 -4.92 15.04 22.24
CA GLU A 401 -5.76 13.95 21.75
C GLU A 401 -5.70 12.72 22.68
N VAL A 402 -6.89 12.18 22.98
CA VAL A 402 -7.15 11.01 23.82
C VAL A 402 -7.59 9.87 22.90
N LYS A 403 -6.63 9.00 22.55
CA LYS A 403 -6.76 8.00 21.47
C LYS A 403 -6.25 6.63 21.89
N LYS A 404 -7.12 5.62 21.84
CA LYS A 404 -6.77 4.25 22.24
C LYS A 404 -6.04 3.49 21.14
N ALA A 405 -6.55 3.55 19.90
CA ALA A 405 -6.03 2.84 18.76
C ALA A 405 -6.02 3.70 17.50
N SER A 406 -5.34 3.26 16.44
CA SER A 406 -5.50 3.79 15.08
C SER A 406 -5.55 2.68 14.04
N PRO A 407 -6.21 2.90 12.89
CA PRO A 407 -6.20 1.92 11.80
C PRO A 407 -4.79 1.57 11.32
N SER A 408 -3.87 2.54 11.35
CA SER A 408 -2.52 2.39 10.80
C SER A 408 -1.51 1.78 11.78
N LYS A 409 -1.74 1.86 13.10
CA LYS A 409 -0.76 1.46 14.13
C LYS A 409 -1.32 0.52 15.21
N GLY A 410 -2.58 0.10 15.09
CA GLY A 410 -3.24 -0.75 16.07
C GLY A 410 -3.45 -0.05 17.42
N VAL A 411 -3.42 -0.81 18.51
CA VAL A 411 -3.56 -0.28 19.88
C VAL A 411 -2.31 0.53 20.23
N LEU A 412 -2.53 1.80 20.59
CA LEU A 412 -1.47 2.73 21.01
C LEU A 412 -1.22 2.67 22.51
N ARG A 413 -2.28 2.41 23.30
CA ARG A 413 -2.24 2.36 24.76
C ARG A 413 -3.17 1.29 25.30
N ASP A 414 -2.59 0.26 25.93
CA ASP A 414 -3.36 -0.83 26.52
C ASP A 414 -4.14 -0.36 27.76
N ARG A 415 -3.47 0.31 28.71
CA ARG A 415 -4.11 0.93 29.88
C ARG A 415 -4.72 2.29 29.51
N PHE A 416 -5.94 2.25 29.02
CA PHE A 416 -6.66 3.43 28.54
C PHE A 416 -7.74 3.89 29.53
N VAL A 417 -7.42 4.89 30.37
CA VAL A 417 -8.35 5.50 31.34
C VAL A 417 -8.53 6.99 30.98
N PRO A 418 -9.62 7.36 30.25
CA PRO A 418 -9.78 8.72 29.74
C PRO A 418 -9.79 9.82 30.80
N ALA A 419 -10.34 9.54 31.99
CA ALA A 419 -10.35 10.48 33.11
C ALA A 419 -8.93 10.83 33.58
N ASP A 420 -8.08 9.82 33.81
CA ASP A 420 -6.69 10.00 34.26
C ASP A 420 -5.88 10.76 33.19
N ILE A 421 -6.06 10.40 31.91
CA ILE A 421 -5.39 11.06 30.78
C ILE A 421 -5.80 12.53 30.70
N ALA A 422 -7.10 12.83 30.82
CA ALA A 422 -7.62 14.19 30.79
C ALA A 422 -7.11 15.05 31.95
N CYS A 423 -7.10 14.50 33.17
CA CYS A 423 -6.50 15.14 34.34
C CYS A 423 -5.03 15.48 34.10
N SER A 424 -4.26 14.52 33.58
CA SER A 424 -2.84 14.74 33.32
C SER A 424 -2.62 15.83 32.27
N TYR A 425 -3.31 15.79 31.14
CA TYR A 425 -3.21 16.85 30.12
C TYR A 425 -3.58 18.24 30.66
N ALA A 426 -4.61 18.33 31.50
CA ALA A 426 -5.01 19.59 32.13
C ALA A 426 -3.94 20.14 33.07
N GLN A 427 -3.30 19.29 33.88
CA GLN A 427 -2.22 19.69 34.79
C GLN A 427 -0.96 20.16 34.03
N HIS A 428 -0.72 19.60 32.84
CA HIS A 428 0.49 19.85 32.05
C HIS A 428 0.32 20.89 30.94
N GLY A 429 -0.79 21.64 30.96
CA GLY A 429 -0.92 22.86 30.16
C GLY A 429 -1.59 22.70 28.80
N ALA A 430 -2.30 21.59 28.54
CA ALA A 430 -3.21 21.50 27.39
C ALA A 430 -4.24 22.65 27.42
N ALA A 431 -4.69 23.06 26.23
CA ALA A 431 -5.70 24.10 26.04
C ALA A 431 -7.10 23.49 25.92
N CYS A 432 -7.20 22.42 25.14
CA CYS A 432 -8.42 21.65 24.91
C CYS A 432 -8.08 20.16 24.86
N LEU A 433 -9.11 19.32 24.91
CA LEU A 433 -9.02 17.89 24.64
C LEU A 433 -9.64 17.56 23.28
N SER A 434 -9.13 16.52 22.63
CA SER A 434 -9.75 15.88 21.46
C SER A 434 -9.97 14.41 21.77
N VAL A 435 -11.22 13.96 21.82
CA VAL A 435 -11.55 12.59 22.24
C VAL A 435 -12.19 11.84 21.09
N LEU A 436 -11.63 10.69 20.75
CA LEU A 436 -12.11 9.86 19.65
C LEU A 436 -13.32 9.04 20.11
N THR A 437 -14.43 9.18 19.40
CA THR A 437 -15.70 8.49 19.75
C THR A 437 -16.06 7.34 18.82
N ASP A 438 -15.44 7.26 17.65
CA ASP A 438 -15.62 6.18 16.67
C ASP A 438 -15.15 4.83 17.23
N VAL A 439 -16.06 3.85 17.24
CA VAL A 439 -15.79 2.51 17.78
C VAL A 439 -15.01 1.63 16.80
N PRO A 440 -15.43 1.45 15.52
CA PRO A 440 -14.83 0.43 14.66
C PRO A 440 -13.38 0.69 14.29
N PHE A 441 -13.00 1.95 14.05
CA PHE A 441 -11.70 2.31 13.50
C PHE A 441 -10.72 2.79 14.56
N PHE A 442 -11.21 3.39 15.65
CA PHE A 442 -10.36 3.98 16.69
C PHE A 442 -10.51 3.34 18.09
N GLN A 443 -11.41 2.37 18.24
CA GLN A 443 -11.81 1.81 19.54
C GLN A 443 -12.21 2.91 20.54
N GLY A 444 -12.83 3.97 20.04
CA GLY A 444 -13.37 5.09 20.80
C GLY A 444 -14.67 4.75 21.50
N SER A 445 -15.23 5.74 22.19
CA SER A 445 -16.55 5.62 22.82
C SER A 445 -17.10 6.97 23.24
N ALA A 446 -18.42 7.16 23.13
CA ALA A 446 -19.13 8.27 23.76
C ALA A 446 -18.85 8.38 25.27
N ARG A 447 -18.68 7.23 25.96
CA ARG A 447 -18.35 7.21 27.40
C ARG A 447 -16.96 7.76 27.69
N TYR A 448 -16.01 7.60 26.77
CA TYR A 448 -14.67 8.14 26.96
C TYR A 448 -14.67 9.67 26.91
N LEU A 449 -15.46 10.26 26.02
CA LEU A 449 -15.66 11.71 25.97
C LEU A 449 -16.27 12.22 27.29
N GLN A 450 -17.33 11.56 27.77
CA GLN A 450 -17.98 11.92 29.04
C GLN A 450 -17.00 11.81 30.23
N GLN A 451 -16.24 10.72 30.32
CA GLN A 451 -15.24 10.52 31.36
C GLN A 451 -14.15 11.59 31.34
N ALA A 452 -13.59 11.89 30.16
CA ALA A 452 -12.56 12.90 30.00
C ALA A 452 -13.09 14.31 30.35
N ARG A 453 -14.30 14.65 29.88
CA ARG A 453 -14.95 15.94 30.20
C ARG A 453 -15.19 16.09 31.69
N SER A 454 -15.72 15.07 32.36
CA SER A 454 -16.05 15.14 33.80
C SER A 454 -14.81 15.22 34.69
N ALA A 455 -13.65 14.77 34.20
CA ALA A 455 -12.41 14.74 34.97
C ALA A 455 -11.67 16.08 35.04
N CYS A 456 -11.95 17.02 34.14
CA CYS A 456 -11.25 18.31 34.11
C CYS A 456 -12.14 19.46 33.60
N ALA A 457 -11.63 20.70 33.60
CA ALA A 457 -12.33 21.88 33.12
C ALA A 457 -12.03 22.23 31.65
N LEU A 458 -11.19 21.47 30.95
CA LEU A 458 -10.82 21.78 29.56
C LEU A 458 -12.01 21.60 28.61
N PRO A 459 -12.17 22.45 27.58
CA PRO A 459 -13.12 22.19 26.50
C PRO A 459 -12.77 20.90 25.75
N VAL A 460 -13.78 20.21 25.22
CA VAL A 460 -13.61 18.89 24.58
C VAL A 460 -14.19 18.87 23.17
N LEU A 461 -13.34 18.52 22.21
CA LEU A 461 -13.69 18.20 20.82
C LEU A 461 -14.14 16.73 20.72
N ARG A 462 -15.31 16.48 20.14
CA ARG A 462 -15.70 15.15 19.65
C ARG A 462 -14.97 14.91 18.33
N LYS A 463 -13.97 14.03 18.34
CA LYS A 463 -13.26 13.62 17.13
C LYS A 463 -13.89 12.37 16.55
N ASP A 464 -14.65 12.55 15.48
CA ASP A 464 -15.43 11.51 14.80
C ASP A 464 -15.63 11.91 13.32
N PHE A 465 -16.16 11.00 12.51
CA PHE A 465 -16.57 11.29 11.14
C PHE A 465 -18.01 11.77 11.13
N ILE A 466 -18.20 13.09 11.23
CA ILE A 466 -19.51 13.74 11.25
C ILE A 466 -20.01 13.94 9.81
N VAL A 467 -21.09 13.24 9.46
CA VAL A 467 -21.72 13.28 8.12
C VAL A 467 -23.22 13.56 8.16
N ASP A 468 -23.81 13.66 9.36
CA ASP A 468 -25.25 13.85 9.55
C ASP A 468 -25.55 14.77 10.74
N PRO A 469 -26.56 15.66 10.65
CA PRO A 469 -26.99 16.52 11.76
C PRO A 469 -27.27 15.77 13.07
N TYR A 470 -27.77 14.54 13.00
CA TYR A 470 -28.01 13.71 14.18
C TYR A 470 -26.74 13.55 15.05
N GLN A 471 -25.57 13.38 14.42
CA GLN A 471 -24.31 13.26 15.15
C GLN A 471 -23.88 14.57 15.82
N VAL A 472 -24.27 15.73 15.26
CA VAL A 472 -24.02 17.05 15.88
C VAL A 472 -24.84 17.18 17.16
N LEU A 473 -26.10 16.76 17.13
CA LEU A 473 -26.98 16.74 18.29
C LEU A 473 -26.48 15.77 19.37
N GLU A 474 -26.04 14.57 18.96
CA GLU A 474 -25.36 13.62 19.84
C GLU A 474 -24.13 14.22 20.51
N ALA A 475 -23.27 14.91 19.74
CA ALA A 475 -22.08 15.55 20.30
C ALA A 475 -22.46 16.52 21.42
N ARG A 476 -23.52 17.32 21.22
CA ARG A 476 -24.04 18.22 22.24
C ARG A 476 -24.57 17.46 23.46
N ALA A 477 -25.36 16.42 23.27
CA ALA A 477 -25.91 15.59 24.35
C ALA A 477 -24.81 14.88 25.16
N MET A 478 -23.70 14.51 24.52
CA MET A 478 -22.50 13.95 25.17
C MET A 478 -21.76 14.99 26.03
N GLY A 479 -21.95 16.28 25.76
CA GLY A 479 -21.25 17.39 26.40
C GLY A 479 -20.00 17.85 25.65
N ALA A 480 -19.86 17.56 24.35
CA ALA A 480 -18.82 18.16 23.55
C ALA A 480 -18.99 19.69 23.51
N ASP A 481 -17.88 20.41 23.33
CA ASP A 481 -17.87 21.86 23.08
C ASP A 481 -17.41 22.17 21.65
N CYS A 482 -16.88 21.19 20.93
CA CYS A 482 -16.43 21.32 19.55
C CYS A 482 -16.68 20.01 18.77
N ILE A 483 -16.90 20.11 17.46
CA ILE A 483 -16.96 18.96 16.53
C ILE A 483 -15.92 19.10 15.43
N LEU A 484 -15.55 17.96 14.84
CA LEU A 484 -14.69 17.91 13.66
C LEU A 484 -15.54 17.75 12.39
N LEU A 485 -15.33 18.60 11.40
CA LEU A 485 -15.78 18.38 10.03
C LEU A 485 -14.56 18.08 9.16
N ILE A 486 -14.65 17.09 8.28
CA ILE A 486 -13.54 16.68 7.40
C ILE A 486 -13.92 17.05 5.98
N ALA A 487 -13.21 17.99 5.36
CA ALA A 487 -13.54 18.51 4.04
C ALA A 487 -13.50 17.42 2.95
N ALA A 488 -12.62 16.43 3.09
CA ALA A 488 -12.57 15.28 2.20
C ALA A 488 -13.83 14.38 2.25
N ALA A 489 -14.64 14.47 3.31
CA ALA A 489 -15.81 13.62 3.55
C ALA A 489 -17.15 14.29 3.22
N LEU A 490 -17.14 15.60 2.98
CA LEU A 490 -18.34 16.44 2.95
C LEU A 490 -18.28 17.39 1.77
N ASP A 491 -19.41 17.57 1.09
CA ASP A 491 -19.51 18.66 0.12
C ASP A 491 -19.63 20.04 0.83
N PRO A 492 -19.34 21.15 0.13
CA PRO A 492 -19.38 22.49 0.73
C PRO A 492 -20.76 22.90 1.26
N ALA A 493 -21.86 22.38 0.73
CA ALA A 493 -23.19 22.68 1.24
C ALA A 493 -23.44 21.94 2.56
N GLN A 494 -23.10 20.66 2.62
CA GLN A 494 -23.17 19.86 3.84
C GLN A 494 -22.33 20.45 4.97
N MET A 495 -21.09 20.90 4.68
CA MET A 495 -20.25 21.55 5.69
C MET A 495 -20.90 22.80 6.28
N ARG A 496 -21.53 23.64 5.44
CA ARG A 496 -22.25 24.85 5.90
C ARG A 496 -23.46 24.50 6.76
N ASP A 497 -24.24 23.49 6.36
CA ASP A 497 -25.43 23.08 7.09
C ASP A 497 -25.06 22.49 8.46
N LEU A 498 -24.03 21.63 8.51
CA LEU A 498 -23.51 21.05 9.76
C LEU A 498 -22.87 22.12 10.66
N GLU A 499 -22.13 23.07 10.10
CA GLU A 499 -21.57 24.20 10.85
C GLU A 499 -22.68 25.06 11.47
N ALA A 500 -23.66 25.47 10.66
CA ALA A 500 -24.77 26.29 11.13
C ALA A 500 -25.55 25.58 12.26
N TYR A 501 -25.77 24.28 12.11
CA TYR A 501 -26.44 23.50 13.15
C TYR A 501 -25.59 23.36 14.42
N ALA A 502 -24.29 23.12 14.29
CA ALA A 502 -23.37 23.07 15.43
C ALA A 502 -23.35 24.40 16.20
N HIS A 503 -23.23 25.53 15.50
CA HIS A 503 -23.30 26.86 16.10
C HIS A 503 -24.64 27.12 16.80
N SER A 504 -25.77 26.65 16.23
CA SER A 504 -27.09 26.79 16.87
C SER A 504 -27.19 26.05 18.22
N LEU A 505 -26.34 25.04 18.44
CA LEU A 505 -26.25 24.28 19.69
C LEU A 505 -25.13 24.77 20.62
N GLY A 506 -24.39 25.82 20.23
CA GLY A 506 -23.26 26.38 20.97
C GLY A 506 -21.95 25.61 20.83
N LEU A 507 -21.83 24.72 19.84
CA LEU A 507 -20.60 23.98 19.55
C LEU A 507 -19.68 24.79 18.64
N ALA A 508 -18.38 24.81 18.93
CA ALA A 508 -17.37 25.22 17.97
C ALA A 508 -17.19 24.14 16.87
N VAL A 509 -16.57 24.52 15.76
CA VAL A 509 -16.33 23.63 14.63
C VAL A 509 -14.86 23.71 14.23
N LEU A 510 -14.15 22.60 14.21
CA LEU A 510 -12.82 22.49 13.58
C LEU A 510 -13.00 21.84 12.21
N VAL A 511 -12.51 22.48 11.14
CA VAL A 511 -12.60 21.93 9.78
C VAL A 511 -11.22 21.43 9.36
N GLU A 512 -11.11 20.12 9.12
CA GLU A 512 -9.86 19.46 8.71
C GLU A 512 -9.75 19.41 7.18
N VAL A 513 -8.58 19.81 6.66
CA VAL A 513 -8.24 19.84 5.23
C VAL A 513 -6.89 19.17 4.95
N HIS A 514 -6.73 18.67 3.72
CA HIS A 514 -5.55 17.92 3.27
C HIS A 514 -4.95 18.47 1.98
N ASN A 515 -5.70 19.26 1.21
CA ASN A 515 -5.27 19.84 -0.06
C ASN A 515 -5.83 21.26 -0.25
N ALA A 516 -5.42 21.93 -1.33
CA ALA A 516 -5.80 23.31 -1.62
C ALA A 516 -7.31 23.46 -1.91
N ASP A 517 -7.92 22.53 -2.63
CA ASP A 517 -9.36 22.60 -2.97
C ASP A 517 -10.22 22.45 -1.70
N GLU A 518 -9.82 21.55 -0.79
CA GLU A 518 -10.43 21.40 0.53
C GLU A 518 -10.26 22.66 1.39
N LEU A 519 -9.09 23.31 1.33
CA LEU A 519 -8.84 24.57 2.01
C LEU A 519 -9.75 25.68 1.49
N ASP A 520 -9.85 25.83 0.17
CA ASP A 520 -10.73 26.83 -0.46
C ASP A 520 -12.19 26.63 -0.04
N ALA A 521 -12.65 25.38 0.01
CA ALA A 521 -13.98 25.04 0.51
C ALA A 521 -14.15 25.39 2.00
N ALA A 522 -13.18 25.04 2.85
CA ALA A 522 -13.20 25.32 4.28
C ALA A 522 -13.20 26.83 4.58
N LEU A 523 -12.51 27.64 3.77
CA LEU A 523 -12.48 29.10 3.94
C LEU A 523 -13.84 29.78 3.66
N THR A 524 -14.80 29.07 3.06
CA THR A 524 -16.19 29.56 2.90
C THR A 524 -17.00 29.49 4.19
N LEU A 525 -16.50 28.81 5.22
CA LEU A 525 -17.16 28.60 6.50
C LEU A 525 -16.89 29.75 7.48
N SER A 526 -17.76 29.88 8.48
CA SER A 526 -17.69 30.96 9.47
C SER A 526 -16.77 30.66 10.65
N THR A 527 -16.40 29.39 10.86
CA THR A 527 -15.54 28.97 11.96
C THR A 527 -14.15 29.60 11.89
N PRO A 528 -13.58 30.07 13.01
CA PRO A 528 -12.20 30.53 13.03
C PRO A 528 -11.18 29.38 12.96
N LEU A 529 -11.57 28.11 13.07
CA LEU A 529 -10.61 27.00 13.23
C LEU A 529 -10.39 26.23 11.92
N ILE A 530 -9.16 26.27 11.40
CA ILE A 530 -8.74 25.51 10.21
C ILE A 530 -7.69 24.49 10.62
N GLY A 531 -8.05 23.20 10.58
CA GLY A 531 -7.17 22.06 10.82
C GLY A 531 -6.47 21.63 9.54
N ILE A 532 -5.14 21.63 9.54
CA ILE A 532 -4.35 21.12 8.42
C ILE A 532 -3.74 19.79 8.83
N ASN A 533 -4.19 18.71 8.19
CA ASN A 533 -3.69 17.38 8.47
C ASN A 533 -2.48 17.09 7.58
N ASN A 534 -1.30 17.05 8.19
CA ASN A 534 -0.03 16.80 7.51
C ASN A 534 0.11 15.38 6.95
N ARG A 535 -0.85 14.49 7.24
CA ARG A 535 -0.91 13.14 6.68
C ARG A 535 -1.75 13.14 5.41
N ASN A 536 -1.16 12.76 4.29
CA ASN A 536 -1.91 12.54 3.06
C ASN A 536 -2.83 11.32 3.19
N LEU A 537 -4.14 11.49 3.01
CA LEU A 537 -5.13 10.40 3.15
C LEU A 537 -4.97 9.28 2.12
N ARG A 538 -4.28 9.53 0.99
CA ARG A 538 -4.07 8.56 -0.09
C ARG A 538 -2.75 7.81 0.03
N THR A 539 -1.69 8.48 0.46
CA THR A 539 -0.33 7.88 0.53
C THR A 539 0.15 7.59 1.95
N PHE A 540 -0.56 8.09 2.96
CA PHE A 540 -0.16 8.10 4.38
C PHE A 540 1.19 8.77 4.66
N ALA A 541 1.80 9.41 3.66
CA ALA A 541 3.00 10.22 3.85
C ALA A 541 2.66 11.39 4.78
N VAL A 542 3.56 11.68 5.72
CA VAL A 542 3.40 12.77 6.68
C VAL A 542 4.48 13.81 6.45
N THR A 543 4.11 15.06 6.21
CA THR A 543 5.05 16.18 6.12
C THR A 543 4.46 17.47 6.67
N LEU A 544 5.22 18.16 7.52
CA LEU A 544 4.85 19.49 8.03
C LEU A 544 4.88 20.58 6.95
N ASP A 545 5.46 20.28 5.78
CA ASP A 545 5.47 21.19 4.63
C ASP A 545 4.05 21.46 4.11
N THR A 546 3.09 20.56 4.38
CA THR A 546 1.69 20.77 4.03
C THR A 546 1.11 21.97 4.76
N THR A 547 1.23 22.02 6.10
CA THR A 547 0.85 23.20 6.89
C THR A 547 1.56 24.44 6.39
N LEU A 548 2.89 24.39 6.23
CA LEU A 548 3.68 25.56 5.83
C LEU A 548 3.29 26.10 4.44
N GLY A 549 2.96 25.22 3.51
CA GLY A 549 2.55 25.60 2.15
C GLY A 549 1.20 26.30 2.07
N PHE A 550 0.30 26.07 3.04
CA PHE A 550 -1.04 26.67 3.06
C PHE A 550 -1.13 27.99 3.81
N LEU A 551 -0.13 28.35 4.63
CA LEU A 551 -0.19 29.55 5.48
C LEU A 551 -0.49 30.83 4.69
N ALA A 552 0.09 31.00 3.50
CA ALA A 552 -0.11 32.19 2.68
C ALA A 552 -1.55 32.33 2.14
N SER A 553 -2.31 31.25 2.10
CA SER A 553 -3.70 31.23 1.62
C SER A 553 -4.72 31.40 2.75
N ILE A 554 -4.30 31.36 4.02
CA ILE A 554 -5.19 31.41 5.18
C ILE A 554 -5.24 32.85 5.71
N PRO A 555 -6.43 33.47 5.82
CA PRO A 555 -6.57 34.80 6.38
C PRO A 555 -6.16 34.88 7.87
N ASP A 556 -5.63 36.03 8.29
CA ASP A 556 -5.11 36.27 9.65
C ASP A 556 -6.19 36.16 10.76
N ASP A 557 -7.48 36.22 10.41
CA ASP A 557 -8.58 36.06 11.37
C ASP A 557 -8.86 34.59 11.72
N ARG A 558 -8.20 33.65 11.05
CA ARG A 558 -8.29 32.21 11.31
C ARG A 558 -7.17 31.72 12.23
N ILE A 559 -7.49 30.70 13.00
CA ILE A 559 -6.56 29.94 13.83
C ILE A 559 -6.20 28.67 13.07
N VAL A 560 -4.95 28.62 12.61
CA VAL A 560 -4.37 27.40 12.02
C VAL A 560 -4.06 26.39 13.12
N VAL A 561 -4.61 25.19 12.98
CA VAL A 561 -4.34 24.02 13.82
C VAL A 561 -3.53 23.04 12.99
N THR A 562 -2.25 22.84 13.30
CA THR A 562 -1.43 21.83 12.61
C THR A 562 -1.67 20.46 13.25
N GLU A 563 -1.98 19.47 12.43
CA GLU A 563 -2.34 18.12 12.86
C GLU A 563 -1.41 17.08 12.24
N SER A 564 -1.16 15.99 12.98
CA SER A 564 -0.24 14.91 12.58
C SER A 564 1.22 15.36 12.37
N GLY A 565 2.17 14.44 12.59
CA GLY A 565 3.59 14.68 12.26
C GLY A 565 4.41 15.52 13.24
N ILE A 566 3.81 16.00 14.32
CA ILE A 566 4.54 16.65 15.42
C ILE A 566 5.08 15.56 16.37
N LEU A 567 6.38 15.31 16.32
CA LEU A 567 7.02 14.20 17.04
C LEU A 567 8.10 14.68 18.03
N SER A 568 8.55 15.92 17.90
CA SER A 568 9.67 16.48 18.67
C SER A 568 9.47 17.96 18.97
N ARG A 569 10.29 18.50 19.88
CA ARG A 569 10.34 19.95 20.17
C ARG A 569 10.79 20.77 18.96
N GLU A 570 11.69 20.22 18.13
CA GLU A 570 12.14 20.86 16.89
C GLU A 570 10.96 21.08 15.91
N ASP A 571 10.05 20.11 15.80
CA ASP A 571 8.83 20.26 15.00
C ASP A 571 7.94 21.40 15.51
N VAL A 572 7.80 21.50 16.84
CA VAL A 572 7.04 22.57 17.49
C VAL A 572 7.68 23.93 17.22
N GLU A 573 8.99 24.05 17.40
CA GLU A 573 9.75 25.27 17.13
C GLU A 573 9.63 25.69 15.67
N ARG A 574 9.79 24.75 14.73
CA ARG A 574 9.63 24.97 13.29
C ARG A 574 8.26 25.57 12.95
N MET A 575 7.18 25.02 13.50
CA MET A 575 5.82 25.54 13.29
C MET A 575 5.63 26.92 13.94
N ARG A 576 6.12 27.10 15.17
CA ARG A 576 6.00 28.39 15.88
C ARG A 576 6.77 29.51 15.20
N SER A 577 7.96 29.23 14.66
CA SER A 577 8.75 30.18 13.87
C SER A 577 8.06 30.60 12.58
N ALA A 578 7.14 29.78 12.05
CA ALA A 578 6.30 30.10 10.91
C ALA A 578 4.95 30.75 11.28
N GLY A 579 4.74 31.12 12.55
CA GLY A 579 3.50 31.75 13.02
C GLY A 579 2.36 30.77 13.37
N VAL A 580 2.62 29.46 13.36
CA VAL A 580 1.63 28.44 13.76
C VAL A 580 1.73 28.18 15.26
N HIS A 581 0.66 28.46 15.99
CA HIS A 581 0.65 28.41 17.45
C HIS A 581 -0.34 27.41 18.05
N THR A 582 -1.12 26.71 17.23
CA THR A 582 -2.08 25.69 17.69
C THR A 582 -1.76 24.33 17.09
N PHE A 583 -1.84 23.29 17.92
CA PHE A 583 -1.40 21.93 17.60
C PHE A 583 -2.45 20.92 18.05
N LEU A 584 -2.76 19.95 17.21
CA LEU A 584 -3.52 18.75 17.61
C LEU A 584 -2.58 17.55 17.60
N VAL A 585 -2.27 17.04 18.80
CA VAL A 585 -1.26 15.98 19.00
C VAL A 585 -1.78 14.93 19.97
N GLY A 586 -1.62 13.66 19.62
CA GLY A 586 -1.99 12.53 20.49
C GLY A 586 -1.05 11.35 20.38
N GLU A 587 -0.69 10.96 19.16
CA GLU A 587 0.05 9.71 18.92
C GLU A 587 1.40 9.66 19.68
N ALA A 588 2.12 10.78 19.75
CA ALA A 588 3.38 10.89 20.48
C ALA A 588 3.20 10.69 22.01
N PHE A 589 2.06 11.11 22.56
CA PHE A 589 1.80 11.10 24.00
C PHE A 589 1.15 9.81 24.49
N MET A 590 0.30 9.17 23.69
CA MET A 590 -0.43 7.97 24.10
C MET A 590 0.47 6.78 24.43
N ARG A 591 1.69 6.77 23.86
CA ARG A 591 2.73 5.76 24.10
C ARG A 591 3.58 6.04 25.35
N ALA A 592 3.56 7.26 25.89
CA ALA A 592 4.31 7.62 27.08
C ALA A 592 3.62 7.10 28.35
N ASP A 593 4.37 6.84 29.41
CA ASP A 593 3.79 6.40 30.69
C ASP A 593 2.79 7.43 31.23
N ASP A 594 3.18 8.71 31.24
CA ASP A 594 2.31 9.84 31.52
C ASP A 594 2.18 10.77 30.28
N PRO A 595 1.00 10.79 29.62
CA PRO A 595 0.77 11.62 28.44
C PRO A 595 0.94 13.13 28.69
N GLY A 596 0.59 13.62 29.88
CA GLY A 596 0.70 15.04 30.20
C GLY A 596 2.14 15.47 30.40
N ALA A 597 2.95 14.66 31.09
CA ALA A 597 4.38 14.93 31.22
C ALA A 597 5.07 14.98 29.84
N ALA A 598 4.76 14.04 28.95
CA ALA A 598 5.29 14.04 27.58
C ALA A 598 4.83 15.26 26.76
N LEU A 599 3.60 15.75 26.99
CA LEU A 599 3.12 17.01 26.40
C LEU A 599 3.95 18.19 26.90
N ALA A 600 4.17 18.28 28.22
CA ALA A 600 4.99 19.34 28.80
C ALA A 600 6.42 19.31 28.24
N ASP A 601 7.07 18.15 28.26
CA ASP A 601 8.44 17.96 27.77
C ASP A 601 8.61 18.33 26.28
N MET A 602 7.55 18.25 25.48
CA MET A 602 7.58 18.62 24.07
C MET A 602 7.32 20.11 23.83
N PHE A 603 6.47 20.76 24.65
CA PHE A 603 5.92 22.09 24.36
C PHE A 603 6.36 23.21 25.31
N PHE A 604 6.80 22.90 26.52
CA PHE A 604 7.20 23.85 27.56
C PHE A 604 8.59 23.51 28.03
#